data_AF-A0A7X5WTX6-F1
#
_entry.id   AF-A0A7X5WTX6-F1
#
_cell.length_a   1.000
_cell.length_b   1.000
_cell.length_c   1.000
_cell.angle_alpha   90.00
_cell.angle_beta   90.00
_cell.angle_gamma   90.00
#
_symmetry.space_group_name_H-M   'P 1'
#
loop_
_entity.id
_entity.type
_entity.pdbx_description
1 polymer ?
#
loop_
_entity_poly.entity_id
_entity_poly.type
_entity_poly.pdbx_seq_one_letter_code
_entity_poly.pdbx_strand_id
1 'polypeptide(L)' 'MEVGAESNLQDAVVVHCDEGIPTRIGHRVTVGHGAIVHGATIGDRCLVGIGSIALNGS' A
#
# COMPACT_ATOMS: atom_id res chain seq x y z
N MET A 1 -9.79 1.19 4.73
CA MET A 1 -8.42 1.47 4.24
C MET A 1 -7.73 2.36 5.24
N GLU A 2 -6.49 2.05 5.59
CA GLU A 2 -5.67 2.82 6.55
C GLU A 2 -4.29 3.09 5.95
N VAL A 3 -3.78 4.30 6.17
CA VAL A 3 -2.41 4.71 5.83
C VAL A 3 -1.75 5.28 7.08
N GLY A 4 -0.67 4.64 7.52
CA GLY A 4 0.06 5.04 8.71
C GLY A 4 0.79 6.37 8.56
N ALA A 5 1.07 6.99 9.70
CA ALA A 5 1.83 8.24 9.78
C ALA A 5 3.20 8.14 9.09
N GLU A 6 3.65 9.27 8.53
CA GLU A 6 4.94 9.43 7.84
C GLU A 6 5.11 8.53 6.59
N SER A 7 4.04 7.90 6.09
CA SER A 7 4.06 7.16 4.83
C SER A 7 3.85 8.09 3.64
N ASN A 8 4.46 7.75 2.50
CA ASN A 8 4.30 8.48 1.25
C ASN A 8 3.82 7.54 0.15
N LEU A 9 2.78 7.97 -0.55
CA LEU A 9 2.26 7.32 -1.75
C LEU A 9 2.59 8.26 -2.91
N GLN A 10 3.46 7.80 -3.80
CA GLN A 10 3.95 8.60 -4.92
C GLN A 10 2.91 8.65 -6.05
N ASP A 11 3.24 9.34 -7.15
CA ASP A 11 2.32 9.60 -8.24
C ASP A 11 1.73 8.31 -8.83
N ALA A 12 0.44 8.37 -9.17
CA ALA A 12 -0.32 7.27 -9.79
C ALA A 12 -0.39 5.97 -8.96
N VAL A 13 -0.13 6.01 -7.66
CA VAL A 13 -0.44 4.87 -6.78
C VAL A 13 -1.95 4.66 -6.70
N VAL A 14 -2.38 3.40 -6.83
CA VAL A 14 -3.77 2.99 -6.60
C VAL A 14 -3.82 2.16 -5.33
N VAL A 15 -4.69 2.57 -4.41
CA VAL A 15 -5.01 1.79 -3.20
C VAL A 15 -6.48 1.41 -3.27
N HIS A 16 -6.74 0.12 -3.20
CA HIS A 16 -8.08 -0.43 -3.29
C HIS A 16 -8.31 -1.44 -2.18
N CYS A 17 -9.55 -1.58 -1.71
CA CYS A 17 -9.95 -2.62 -0.76
C CYS A 17 -11.33 -3.15 -1.13
N ASP A 18 -11.53 -4.46 -1.00
CA ASP A 18 -12.84 -5.10 -1.15
C ASP A 18 -13.56 -5.14 0.21
N GLU A 19 -14.86 -5.37 0.19
CA GLU A 19 -15.64 -5.59 1.41
C GLU A 19 -15.09 -6.80 2.19
N GLY A 20 -14.78 -6.60 3.47
CA GLY A 20 -14.17 -7.63 4.32
C GLY A 20 -12.67 -7.88 4.09
N ILE A 21 -12.04 -7.25 3.08
CA ILE A 21 -10.60 -7.37 2.80
C ILE A 21 -9.94 -5.98 2.89
N PRO A 22 -9.58 -5.53 4.10
CA PRO A 22 -9.01 -4.20 4.27
C PRO A 22 -7.61 -4.10 3.69
N THR A 23 -7.29 -2.94 3.10
CA THR A 23 -5.91 -2.55 2.81
C THR A 23 -5.35 -1.73 3.96
N ARG A 24 -4.18 -2.16 4.46
CA ARG A 24 -3.45 -1.49 5.55
C ARG A 24 -2.04 -1.17 5.09
N ILE A 25 -1.68 0.10 5.14
CA ILE A 25 -0.31 0.57 4.94
C ILE A 25 0.19 1.07 6.28
N GLY A 26 1.29 0.49 6.78
CA GLY A 26 1.90 0.83 8.06
C GLY A 26 2.52 2.23 8.11
N HIS A 27 3.31 2.48 9.15
CA HIS A 27 4.03 3.73 9.37
C HIS A 27 5.34 3.78 8.59
N ARG A 28 5.71 4.97 8.10
CA ARG A 28 6.98 5.22 7.39
C ARG A 28 7.17 4.31 6.17
N VAL A 29 6.09 4.01 5.46
CA VAL A 29 6.11 3.22 4.22
C VAL A 29 6.31 4.14 3.01
N THR A 30 7.16 3.72 2.09
CA THR A 30 7.27 4.34 0.75
C THR A 30 6.58 3.45 -0.26
N VAL A 31 5.54 3.98 -0.91
CA VAL A 31 4.87 3.30 -2.03
C VAL A 31 5.25 4.00 -3.33
N GLY A 32 6.06 3.31 -4.14
CA GLY A 32 6.64 3.83 -5.37
C GLY A 32 5.60 4.16 -6.45
N HIS A 33 5.97 5.08 -7.35
CA HIS A 33 5.11 5.54 -8.45
C HIS A 33 4.41 4.38 -9.18
N GLY A 34 3.12 4.54 -9.48
CA GLY A 34 2.35 3.58 -10.26
C GLY A 34 2.11 2.22 -9.59
N ALA A 35 2.40 2.07 -8.29
CA ALA A 35 2.12 0.82 -7.58
C ALA A 35 0.61 0.63 -7.31
N ILE A 36 0.19 -0.63 -7.26
CA ILE A 36 -1.18 -1.03 -6.94
C ILE A 36 -1.16 -1.84 -5.63
N VAL A 37 -1.93 -1.41 -4.64
CA VAL A 37 -2.10 -2.10 -3.35
C VAL A 37 -3.57 -2.44 -3.18
N HIS A 38 -3.92 -3.72 -3.34
CA HIS A 38 -5.30 -4.23 -3.29
C HIS A 38 -5.43 -5.29 -2.20
N GLY A 39 -6.17 -4.97 -1.13
CA GLY A 39 -6.44 -5.88 -0.01
C GLY A 39 -5.20 -6.44 0.70
N ALA A 40 -4.09 -5.72 0.63
CA ALA A 40 -2.79 -6.13 1.18
C ALA A 40 -2.46 -5.41 2.50
N THR A 41 -1.60 -6.03 3.32
CA THR A 41 -1.07 -5.41 4.54
C THR A 41 0.43 -5.14 4.39
N ILE A 42 0.78 -3.87 4.18
CA ILE A 42 2.17 -3.42 4.10
C ILE A 42 2.64 -3.03 5.50
N GLY A 43 3.70 -3.69 6.00
CA GLY A 43 4.26 -3.42 7.32
C GLY A 43 4.99 -2.09 7.45
N ASP A 44 5.28 -1.68 8.68
CA ASP A 44 6.03 -0.46 8.97
C ASP A 44 7.43 -0.47 8.33
N ARG A 45 7.88 0.70 7.85
CA ARG A 45 9.22 0.93 7.26
C ARG A 45 9.51 0.07 6.02
N CYS A 46 8.48 -0.47 5.37
CA CYS A 46 8.60 -1.15 4.09
C CYS A 46 8.75 -0.17 2.92
N LEU A 47 9.34 -0.67 1.84
CA LEU A 47 9.35 -0.02 0.54
C LEU A 47 8.62 -0.91 -0.45
N VAL A 48 7.53 -0.40 -1.03
CA VAL A 48 6.85 -1.00 -2.18
C VAL A 48 7.44 -0.36 -3.43
N GLY A 49 8.03 -1.19 -4.29
CA GLY A 49 8.73 -0.72 -5.49
C GLY A 49 7.80 -0.03 -6.50
N ILE A 50 8.40 0.78 -7.38
CA ILE A 50 7.71 1.41 -8.52
C ILE A 50 7.01 0.33 -9.36
N GLY A 51 5.75 0.57 -9.73
CA GLY A 51 4.95 -0.33 -10.55
C GLY A 51 4.63 -1.69 -9.92
N SER A 52 4.91 -1.89 -8.62
CA SER A 52 4.62 -3.16 -7.95
C SER A 52 3.12 -3.36 -7.77
N ILE A 53 2.68 -4.63 -7.79
CA ILE A 53 1.30 -5.02 -7.54
C ILE A 53 1.27 -5.93 -6.32
N ALA A 54 0.71 -5.44 -5.22
CA ALA A 54 0.44 -6.20 -3.99
C ALA A 54 -1.06 -6.53 -3.93
N LEU A 55 -1.39 -7.83 -3.84
CA LEU A 55 -2.75 -8.34 -3.89
C LEU A 55 -3.14 -9.03 -2.57
N ASN A 56 -4.42 -9.33 -2.42
CA ASN A 56 -5.02 -10.00 -1.28
C ASN A 56 -4.12 -11.08 -0.65
N GLY A 57 -3.82 -10.93 0.64
CA GLY A 57 -3.03 -11.90 1.42
C GLY A 57 -1.52 -11.71 1.36
N SER A 58 -1.01 -10.68 0.67
CA SER A 58 0.38 -10.21 0.78
C SER A 58 0.58 -9.18 1.89
#